data_AF-A0A949E710-F1
#
_entry.id   AF-A0A949E710-F1
#
_cell.length_a   1.000
_cell.length_b   1.000
_cell.length_c   1.000
_cell.angle_alpha   90.00
_cell.angle_beta   90.00
_cell.angle_gamma   90.00
#
_symmetry.space_group_name_H-M   'P 1'
#
loop_
_entity.id
_entity.type
_entity.pdbx_description
1 polymer ?
#
loop_
_entity_poly.entity_id
_entity_poly.type
_entity_poly.pdbx_seq_one_letter_code
_entity_poly.pdbx_strand_id
1 'polypeptide(L)'
;MPTRFIIFIGFVLISFGAATQVSANWFLAIFNDIARETKRRQCWPAPFVALDRADVRSPFCTMVNNGWRRQNMLGEFYFKQGTGQLTEAGRNKVRWILTVCPEQHRLVYINIADTKEETLARRAAVEQLVAQIAPDNLPPVLTTSISEDGWSAEQADIIGRKYLESIPKPRLPQDSDQESGGESSN
;
A
#
# COMPACT_ATOMS: atom_id res chain seq x y z
N MET A 1 67.68 -57.36 -6.38
CA MET A 1 67.50 -56.33 -5.34
C MET A 1 66.74 -55.10 -5.88
N PRO A 2 65.40 -55.10 -6.02
CA PRO A 2 64.66 -53.92 -6.48
C PRO A 2 63.60 -53.40 -5.50
N THR A 3 63.55 -53.85 -4.24
CA THR A 3 62.48 -53.49 -3.30
C THR A 3 62.76 -52.21 -2.50
N ARG A 4 64.03 -51.82 -2.33
CA ARG A 4 64.42 -50.62 -1.56
C ARG A 4 64.26 -49.30 -2.33
N PHE A 5 64.36 -49.34 -3.66
CA PHE A 5 64.24 -48.15 -4.50
C PHE A 5 62.77 -47.70 -4.68
N ILE A 6 61.84 -48.65 -4.73
CA ILE A 6 60.40 -48.38 -4.88
C ILE A 6 59.83 -47.72 -3.62
N ILE A 7 60.29 -48.14 -2.42
CA ILE A 7 59.84 -47.56 -1.15
C ILE A 7 60.31 -46.10 -1.01
N PHE A 8 61.53 -45.77 -1.44
CA PHE A 8 62.04 -44.40 -1.42
C PHE A 8 61.29 -43.47 -2.38
N ILE A 9 60.95 -43.94 -3.58
CA ILE A 9 60.15 -43.16 -4.55
C ILE A 9 58.72 -42.94 -4.03
N GLY A 10 58.11 -43.96 -3.41
CA GLY A 10 56.80 -43.83 -2.79
C GLY A 10 56.76 -42.78 -1.68
N PHE A 11 57.81 -42.73 -0.84
CA PHE A 11 57.87 -41.78 0.27
C PHE A 11 58.09 -40.32 -0.18
N VAL A 12 58.86 -40.10 -1.26
CA VAL A 12 59.08 -38.76 -1.83
C VAL A 12 57.81 -38.23 -2.52
N LEU A 13 57.06 -39.10 -3.21
CA LEU A 13 55.80 -38.71 -3.84
C LEU A 13 54.69 -38.35 -2.83
N ILE A 14 54.67 -38.99 -1.66
CA ILE A 14 53.70 -38.67 -0.60
C ILE A 14 54.06 -37.34 0.10
N SER A 15 55.35 -37.03 0.26
CA SER A 15 55.78 -35.78 0.90
C SER A 15 55.60 -34.54 -0.01
N PHE A 16 55.73 -34.70 -1.33
CA PHE A 16 55.52 -33.60 -2.29
C PHE A 16 54.03 -33.32 -2.59
N GLY A 17 53.13 -34.26 -2.31
CA GLY A 17 51.69 -34.13 -2.50
C GLY A 17 50.94 -33.36 -1.41
N ALA A 18 51.60 -33.01 -0.30
CA ALA A 18 50.98 -32.36 0.86
C ALA A 18 51.35 -30.87 1.02
N ALA A 19 51.84 -30.21 -0.03
CA ALA A 19 51.90 -28.76 -0.06
C ALA A 19 50.49 -28.21 -0.31
N THR A 20 49.67 -28.14 0.74
CA THR A 20 48.43 -27.35 0.68
C THR A 20 48.84 -25.91 0.42
N GLN A 21 48.49 -25.40 -0.77
CA GLN A 21 48.58 -23.97 -1.02
C GLN A 21 47.58 -23.29 -0.08
N VAL A 22 48.05 -22.80 1.07
CA VAL A 22 47.30 -21.83 1.87
C VAL A 22 47.30 -20.55 1.06
N SER A 23 46.37 -20.45 0.11
CA SER A 23 46.18 -19.24 -0.65
C SER A 23 45.70 -18.14 0.31
N ALA A 24 46.43 -17.04 0.34
CA ALA A 24 46.11 -15.84 1.11
C ALA A 24 44.91 -15.07 0.49
N ASN A 25 43.88 -15.78 0.05
CA ASN A 25 42.72 -15.23 -0.65
C ASN A 25 41.97 -14.20 0.21
N TRP A 26 42.08 -14.32 1.54
CA TRP A 26 41.50 -13.40 2.50
C TRP A 26 42.13 -11.99 2.46
N PHE A 27 43.44 -11.86 2.19
CA PHE A 27 44.09 -10.55 2.07
C PHE A 27 43.61 -9.81 0.81
N LEU A 28 43.50 -10.53 -0.32
CA LEU A 28 42.91 -9.97 -1.55
C LEU A 28 41.44 -9.60 -1.34
N ALA A 29 40.68 -10.40 -0.59
CA ALA A 29 39.31 -10.06 -0.22
C ALA A 29 39.24 -8.76 0.61
N ILE A 30 40.12 -8.57 1.59
CA ILE A 30 40.18 -7.33 2.39
C ILE A 30 40.44 -6.11 1.50
N PHE A 31 41.43 -6.17 0.60
CA PHE A 31 41.71 -5.03 -0.29
C PHE A 31 40.56 -4.76 -1.26
N ASN A 32 39.91 -5.81 -1.77
CA ASN A 32 38.71 -5.68 -2.59
C ASN A 32 37.54 -5.04 -1.83
N ASP A 33 37.35 -5.41 -0.56
CA ASP A 33 36.31 -4.85 0.30
C ASP A 33 36.58 -3.38 0.63
N ILE A 34 37.83 -3.01 0.95
CA ILE A 34 38.23 -1.61 1.18
C ILE A 34 38.04 -0.76 -0.08
N ALA A 35 38.43 -1.28 -1.25
CA ALA A 35 38.27 -0.57 -2.52
C ALA A 35 36.78 -0.39 -2.87
N ARG A 36 35.96 -1.42 -2.65
CA ARG A 36 34.50 -1.36 -2.81
C ARG A 36 33.89 -0.33 -1.87
N GLU A 37 34.30 -0.34 -0.61
CA GLU A 37 33.80 0.57 0.42
C GLU A 37 34.16 2.03 0.11
N THR A 38 35.39 2.28 -0.33
CA THR A 38 35.85 3.63 -0.70
C THR A 38 35.04 4.18 -1.86
N LYS A 39 34.82 3.38 -2.91
CA LYS A 39 33.95 3.77 -4.04
C LYS A 39 32.51 4.02 -3.61
N ARG A 40 31.98 3.19 -2.70
CA ARG A 40 30.62 3.35 -2.13
C ARG A 40 30.48 4.64 -1.32
N ARG A 41 31.48 5.00 -0.54
CA ARG A 41 31.51 6.27 0.22
C ARG A 41 31.59 7.48 -0.72
N GLN A 42 32.37 7.40 -1.79
CA GLN A 42 32.48 8.47 -2.78
C GLN A 42 31.17 8.73 -3.54
N CYS A 43 30.34 7.69 -3.74
CA CYS A 43 29.04 7.86 -4.38
C CYS A 43 27.87 8.08 -3.40
N TRP A 44 28.14 8.14 -2.08
CA TRP A 44 27.11 8.47 -1.10
C TRP A 44 26.63 9.92 -1.31
N PRO A 45 25.31 10.20 -1.29
CA PRO A 45 24.19 9.30 -1.00
C PRO A 45 23.47 8.73 -2.24
N ALA A 46 23.93 9.06 -3.46
CA ALA A 46 23.19 8.86 -4.71
C ALA A 46 22.57 7.45 -4.93
N PRO A 47 23.25 6.31 -4.69
CA PRO A 47 22.66 4.99 -4.94
C PRO A 47 21.56 4.62 -3.93
N PHE A 48 21.53 5.24 -2.75
CA PHE A 48 20.55 4.92 -1.70
C PHE A 48 19.30 5.79 -1.79
N VAL A 49 19.42 7.02 -2.29
CA VAL A 49 18.31 7.99 -2.35
C VAL A 49 17.16 7.49 -3.23
N ALA A 50 17.44 6.82 -4.34
CA ALA A 50 16.39 6.31 -5.23
C ALA A 50 15.55 5.21 -4.56
N LEU A 51 16.23 4.28 -3.89
CA LEU A 51 15.58 3.19 -3.16
C LEU A 51 14.79 3.73 -1.97
N ASP A 52 15.39 4.59 -1.16
CA ASP A 52 14.74 5.20 0.01
C ASP A 52 13.48 6.00 -0.39
N ARG A 53 13.54 6.76 -1.50
CA ARG A 53 12.36 7.45 -2.05
C ARG A 53 11.29 6.48 -2.52
N ALA A 54 11.66 5.35 -3.10
CA ALA A 54 10.70 4.33 -3.53
C ALA A 54 10.04 3.66 -2.32
N ASP A 55 10.83 3.34 -1.29
CA ASP A 55 10.37 2.72 -0.05
C ASP A 55 9.40 3.63 0.71
N VAL A 56 9.70 4.93 0.77
CA VAL A 56 8.79 5.93 1.37
C VAL A 56 7.50 6.08 0.56
N ARG A 57 7.54 5.97 -0.77
CA ARG A 57 6.36 6.12 -1.65
C ARG A 57 5.46 4.88 -1.71
N SER A 58 6.06 3.69 -1.65
CA SER A 58 5.39 2.39 -1.73
C SER A 58 4.14 2.25 -0.84
N PRO A 59 4.18 2.60 0.46
CA PRO A 59 3.00 2.49 1.31
C PRO A 59 1.88 3.43 0.86
N PHE A 60 2.18 4.63 0.37
CA PHE A 60 1.16 5.56 -0.13
C PHE A 60 0.46 5.03 -1.38
N CYS A 61 1.20 4.44 -2.31
CA CYS A 61 0.60 3.77 -3.47
C CYS A 61 -0.36 2.66 -3.04
N THR A 62 0.03 1.88 -2.03
CA THR A 62 -0.81 0.82 -1.45
C THR A 62 -2.06 1.39 -0.79
N MET A 63 -1.92 2.49 -0.02
CA MET A 63 -3.03 3.19 0.61
C MET A 63 -4.03 3.74 -0.42
N VAL A 64 -3.54 4.33 -1.52
CA VAL A 64 -4.38 4.84 -2.61
C VAL A 64 -5.16 3.69 -3.27
N ASN A 65 -4.49 2.58 -3.58
CA ASN A 65 -5.14 1.41 -4.17
C ASN A 65 -6.20 0.81 -3.23
N ASN A 66 -5.92 0.73 -1.93
CA ASN A 66 -6.87 0.29 -0.93
C ASN A 66 -8.06 1.26 -0.78
N GLY A 67 -7.79 2.57 -0.86
CA GLY A 67 -8.82 3.61 -0.87
C GLY A 67 -9.78 3.45 -2.04
N TRP A 68 -9.27 3.24 -3.26
CA TRP A 68 -10.09 2.95 -4.44
C TRP A 68 -10.86 1.65 -4.31
N ARG A 69 -10.23 0.58 -3.81
CA ARG A 69 -10.89 -0.70 -3.56
C ARG A 69 -12.07 -0.56 -2.61
N ARG A 70 -11.92 0.24 -1.55
CA ARG A 70 -13.01 0.56 -0.60
C ARG A 70 -14.09 1.43 -1.23
N GLN A 71 -13.71 2.47 -1.96
CA GLN A 71 -14.66 3.38 -2.60
C GLN A 71 -15.52 2.69 -3.66
N ASN A 72 -14.95 1.70 -4.36
CA ASN A 72 -15.65 0.94 -5.39
C ASN A 72 -16.26 -0.38 -4.86
N MET A 73 -16.32 -0.54 -3.54
CA MET A 73 -16.99 -1.66 -2.90
C MET A 73 -18.49 -1.41 -2.76
N LEU A 74 -19.26 -2.47 -3.00
CA LEU A 74 -20.66 -2.60 -2.70
C LEU A 74 -20.81 -3.54 -1.51
N GLY A 75 -21.02 -2.99 -0.31
CA GLY A 75 -21.43 -3.75 0.85
C GLY A 75 -22.94 -3.97 0.93
N GLU A 76 -23.40 -4.34 2.11
CA GLU A 76 -24.72 -4.90 2.33
C GLU A 76 -25.86 -3.93 2.03
N PHE A 77 -25.69 -2.64 2.34
CA PHE A 77 -26.70 -1.60 2.10
C PHE A 77 -27.09 -1.44 0.61
N TYR A 78 -26.21 -1.83 -0.30
CA TYR A 78 -26.48 -1.75 -1.74
C TYR A 78 -27.30 -2.93 -2.27
N PHE A 79 -27.59 -3.92 -1.42
CA PHE A 79 -28.36 -5.10 -1.76
C PHE A 79 -29.61 -5.22 -0.88
N LYS A 80 -30.65 -5.83 -1.43
CA LYS A 80 -31.84 -6.22 -0.67
C LYS A 80 -31.52 -7.48 0.11
N GLN A 81 -31.71 -7.42 1.44
CA GLN A 81 -31.46 -8.53 2.35
C GLN A 81 -32.20 -9.81 1.90
N GLY A 82 -31.49 -10.95 1.90
CA GLY A 82 -32.03 -12.27 1.57
C GLY A 82 -32.28 -12.56 0.08
N THR A 83 -32.24 -11.57 -0.81
CA THR A 83 -32.45 -11.79 -2.26
C THR A 83 -31.21 -11.55 -3.10
N GLY A 84 -30.23 -10.78 -2.61
CA GLY A 84 -29.04 -10.42 -3.36
C GLY A 84 -29.29 -9.47 -4.54
N GLN A 85 -30.50 -8.94 -4.70
CA GLN A 85 -30.81 -7.95 -5.74
C GLN A 85 -30.28 -6.57 -5.38
N LEU A 86 -29.83 -5.79 -6.38
CA LEU A 86 -29.39 -4.42 -6.19
C LEU A 86 -30.54 -3.49 -5.78
N THR A 87 -30.28 -2.62 -4.80
CA THR A 87 -31.14 -1.47 -4.48
C THR A 87 -30.91 -0.33 -5.49
N GLU A 88 -31.77 0.69 -5.47
CA GLU A 88 -31.56 1.90 -6.28
C GLU A 88 -30.25 2.61 -5.92
N ALA A 89 -29.87 2.60 -4.63
CA ALA A 89 -28.57 3.10 -4.20
C ALA A 89 -27.42 2.30 -4.82
N GLY A 90 -27.53 0.96 -4.84
CA GLY A 90 -26.54 0.08 -5.47
C GLY A 90 -26.39 0.32 -6.97
N ARG A 91 -27.52 0.49 -7.67
CA ARG A 91 -27.55 0.81 -9.10
C ARG A 91 -26.84 2.13 -9.41
N ASN A 92 -27.13 3.17 -8.62
CA ASN A 92 -26.49 4.47 -8.78
C ASN A 92 -25.00 4.42 -8.47
N LYS A 93 -24.58 3.64 -7.46
CA LYS A 93 -23.17 3.44 -7.14
C LYS A 93 -22.42 2.77 -8.27
N VAL A 94 -22.96 1.68 -8.85
CA VAL A 94 -22.37 1.02 -10.02
C VAL A 94 -22.26 2.00 -11.19
N ARG A 95 -23.31 2.75 -11.49
CA ARG A 95 -23.28 3.77 -12.55
C ARG A 95 -22.15 4.79 -12.32
N TRP A 96 -22.02 5.30 -11.10
CA TRP A 96 -20.94 6.23 -10.75
C TRP A 96 -19.54 5.63 -10.94
N ILE A 97 -19.34 4.37 -10.55
CA ILE A 97 -18.06 3.67 -10.77
C ILE A 97 -17.75 3.60 -12.28
N LEU A 98 -18.76 3.28 -13.11
CA LEU A 98 -18.56 3.12 -14.54
C LEU A 98 -18.32 4.45 -15.28
N THR A 99 -18.97 5.53 -14.84
CA THR A 99 -18.92 6.82 -15.57
C THR A 99 -17.92 7.82 -15.01
N VAL A 100 -17.70 7.83 -13.70
CA VAL A 100 -16.89 8.87 -13.03
C VAL A 100 -15.54 8.34 -12.57
N CYS A 101 -15.43 7.05 -12.22
CA CYS A 101 -14.16 6.51 -11.76
C CYS A 101 -13.11 6.53 -12.90
N PRO A 102 -11.85 6.95 -12.61
CA PRO A 102 -10.75 6.86 -13.56
C PRO A 102 -10.58 5.44 -14.11
N GLU A 103 -10.24 5.31 -15.39
CA GLU A 103 -10.18 4.02 -16.08
C GLU A 103 -9.27 3.00 -15.37
N GLN A 104 -8.12 3.45 -14.88
CA GLN A 104 -7.14 2.63 -14.15
C GLN A 104 -7.67 2.04 -12.83
N HIS A 105 -8.77 2.55 -12.27
CA HIS A 105 -9.36 2.08 -11.02
C HIS A 105 -10.80 1.58 -11.17
N ARG A 106 -11.31 1.48 -12.41
CA ARG A 106 -12.68 1.06 -12.70
C ARG A 106 -12.85 -0.44 -12.51
N LEU A 107 -12.98 -0.83 -11.24
CA LEU A 107 -13.15 -2.20 -10.78
C LEU A 107 -14.31 -2.21 -9.79
N VAL A 108 -15.27 -3.13 -9.95
CA VAL A 108 -16.39 -3.22 -9.02
C VAL A 108 -16.11 -4.33 -8.01
N TYR A 109 -16.15 -3.98 -6.73
CA TYR A 109 -15.95 -4.91 -5.63
C TYR A 109 -17.27 -5.22 -4.94
N ILE A 110 -17.52 -6.48 -4.63
CA ILE A 110 -18.74 -6.93 -3.95
C ILE A 110 -18.34 -7.56 -2.63
N ASN A 111 -18.95 -7.11 -1.54
CA ASN A 111 -18.77 -7.77 -0.25
C ASN A 111 -19.49 -9.13 -0.25
N ILE A 112 -18.80 -10.17 0.21
CA ILE A 112 -19.39 -11.50 0.38
C ILE A 112 -20.56 -11.43 1.36
N ALA A 113 -21.60 -12.20 1.07
CA ALA A 113 -22.74 -12.37 1.96
C ALA A 113 -22.50 -13.53 2.94
N ASP A 114 -23.41 -13.71 3.89
CA ASP A 114 -23.38 -14.85 4.82
C ASP A 114 -23.49 -16.19 4.09
N THR A 115 -24.18 -16.21 2.95
CA THR A 115 -24.36 -17.41 2.13
C THR A 115 -23.66 -17.27 0.77
N LYS A 116 -23.18 -18.42 0.26
CA LYS A 116 -22.56 -18.49 -1.07
C LYS A 116 -23.57 -18.19 -2.18
N GLU A 117 -24.81 -18.65 -2.02
CA GLU A 117 -25.90 -18.43 -2.99
C GLU A 117 -26.20 -16.94 -3.13
N GLU A 118 -26.32 -16.22 -2.01
CA GLU A 118 -26.53 -14.78 -2.03
C GLU A 118 -25.33 -14.04 -2.64
N THR A 119 -24.10 -14.46 -2.35
CA THR A 119 -22.90 -13.87 -2.95
C THR A 119 -22.90 -14.02 -4.48
N LEU A 120 -23.31 -15.18 -4.99
CA LEU A 120 -23.44 -15.42 -6.43
C LEU A 120 -24.57 -14.59 -7.04
N ALA A 121 -25.72 -14.46 -6.35
CA ALA A 121 -26.83 -13.61 -6.79
C ALA A 121 -26.43 -12.13 -6.86
N ARG A 122 -25.73 -11.61 -5.84
CA ARG A 122 -25.17 -10.24 -5.81
C ARG A 122 -24.24 -10.02 -7.00
N ARG A 123 -23.34 -10.97 -7.27
CA ARG A 123 -22.41 -10.91 -8.40
C ARG A 123 -23.14 -10.89 -9.74
N ALA A 124 -24.08 -11.80 -9.96
CA ALA A 124 -24.85 -11.88 -11.19
C ALA A 124 -25.66 -10.60 -11.45
N ALA A 125 -26.28 -10.04 -10.41
CA ALA A 125 -27.05 -8.79 -10.52
C ALA A 125 -26.17 -7.60 -10.93
N VAL A 126 -24.95 -7.51 -10.39
CA VAL A 126 -23.98 -6.47 -10.75
C VAL A 126 -23.45 -6.67 -12.16
N GLU A 127 -23.04 -7.89 -12.53
CA GLU A 127 -22.55 -8.20 -13.88
C GLU A 127 -23.61 -7.88 -14.94
N GLN A 128 -24.87 -8.21 -14.68
CA GLN A 128 -25.98 -7.87 -15.57
C GLN A 128 -26.14 -6.35 -15.72
N LEU A 129 -26.04 -5.59 -14.64
CA LEU A 129 -26.15 -4.13 -14.69
C LEU A 129 -24.94 -3.50 -15.42
N VAL A 130 -23.74 -4.01 -15.19
CA VAL A 130 -22.53 -3.54 -15.88
C VAL A 130 -22.66 -3.77 -17.39
N ALA A 131 -23.12 -4.94 -17.81
CA ALA A 131 -23.36 -5.26 -19.21
C ALA A 131 -24.41 -4.35 -19.87
N GLN A 132 -25.39 -3.85 -19.10
CA GLN A 132 -26.40 -2.89 -19.59
C GLN A 132 -25.84 -1.48 -19.76
N ILE A 133 -24.95 -1.03 -18.86
CA ILE A 133 -24.43 0.35 -18.85
C ILE A 133 -23.23 0.50 -19.78
N ALA A 134 -22.33 -0.48 -19.79
CA ALA A 134 -21.06 -0.43 -20.51
C ALA A 134 -20.81 -1.76 -21.27
N PRO A 135 -21.54 -2.02 -22.38
CA PRO A 135 -21.40 -3.27 -23.14
C PRO A 135 -20.00 -3.42 -23.79
N ASP A 136 -19.37 -2.31 -24.17
CA ASP A 136 -18.08 -2.32 -24.88
C ASP A 136 -16.87 -2.44 -23.94
N ASN A 137 -17.03 -2.07 -22.67
CA ASN A 137 -15.98 -2.12 -21.66
C ASN A 137 -16.56 -2.67 -20.37
N LEU A 138 -16.44 -3.99 -20.22
CA LEU A 138 -16.90 -4.75 -19.07
C LEU A 138 -15.79 -4.77 -18.00
N PRO A 139 -15.80 -3.87 -17.01
CA PRO A 139 -14.86 -3.96 -15.91
C PRO A 139 -15.09 -5.26 -15.13
N PRO A 140 -14.01 -5.86 -14.59
CA PRO A 140 -14.12 -7.07 -13.82
C PRO A 140 -14.86 -6.80 -12.51
N VAL A 141 -15.75 -7.73 -12.18
CA VAL A 141 -16.52 -7.75 -10.94
C VAL A 141 -15.88 -8.76 -10.00
N LEU A 142 -15.39 -8.31 -8.85
CA LEU A 142 -14.61 -9.10 -7.91
C LEU A 142 -15.31 -9.19 -6.55
N THR A 143 -15.27 -10.36 -5.93
CA THR A 143 -15.76 -10.56 -4.56
C THR A 143 -14.67 -10.29 -3.53
N THR A 144 -15.03 -9.72 -2.38
CA THR A 144 -14.08 -9.42 -1.30
C THR A 144 -14.70 -9.73 0.06
N SER A 145 -13.87 -10.15 1.01
CA SER A 145 -14.24 -10.38 2.41
C SER A 145 -13.90 -9.19 3.32
N ILE A 146 -13.51 -8.06 2.73
CA ILE A 146 -13.19 -6.86 3.51
C ILE A 146 -14.52 -6.25 3.92
N SER A 147 -14.75 -6.15 5.23
CA SER A 147 -15.93 -5.46 5.75
C SER A 147 -15.89 -3.98 5.37
N GLU A 148 -17.06 -3.40 5.16
CA GLU A 148 -17.16 -1.94 5.11
C GLU A 148 -16.77 -1.38 6.48
N ASP A 149 -15.80 -0.46 6.48
CA ASP A 149 -15.48 0.35 7.66
C ASP A 149 -16.57 1.43 7.76
N GLY A 150 -17.43 1.32 8.77
CA GLY A 150 -18.48 2.28 9.04
C GLY A 150 -18.70 2.45 10.53
N TRP A 151 -19.17 3.63 10.94
CA TRP A 151 -19.66 3.86 12.28
C TRP A 151 -21.17 3.78 12.27
N SER A 152 -21.77 3.32 13.37
CA SER A 152 -23.21 3.44 13.51
C SER A 152 -23.60 4.92 13.44
N ALA A 153 -24.73 5.21 12.80
CA ALA A 153 -25.23 6.57 12.70
C ALA A 153 -25.43 7.19 14.10
N GLU A 154 -25.86 6.37 15.06
CA GLU A 154 -26.00 6.76 16.47
C GLU A 154 -24.66 7.20 17.08
N GLN A 155 -23.59 6.43 16.87
CA GLN A 155 -22.27 6.78 17.39
C GLN A 155 -21.75 8.08 16.75
N ALA A 156 -21.95 8.25 15.45
CA ALA A 156 -21.60 9.48 14.75
C ALA A 156 -22.36 10.70 15.30
N ASP A 157 -23.66 10.54 15.59
CA ASP A 157 -24.49 11.61 16.16
C ASP A 157 -24.05 11.98 17.58
N ILE A 158 -23.79 10.99 18.44
CA ILE A 158 -23.30 11.22 19.81
C ILE A 158 -21.99 12.00 19.80
N ILE A 159 -21.03 11.59 18.95
CA ILE A 159 -19.74 12.28 18.84
C ILE A 159 -19.93 13.69 18.29
N GLY A 160 -20.75 13.86 17.24
CA GLY A 160 -21.02 15.15 16.63
C GLY A 160 -21.65 16.13 17.63
N ARG A 161 -22.61 15.66 18.42
CA ARG A 161 -23.26 16.45 19.46
C ARG A 161 -22.28 16.88 20.54
N LYS A 162 -21.48 15.93 21.08
CA LYS A 162 -20.45 16.24 22.08
C LYS A 162 -19.39 17.20 21.55
N TYR A 163 -18.99 17.04 20.29
CA TYR A 163 -18.07 17.95 19.63
C TYR A 163 -18.63 19.37 19.63
N LEU A 164 -19.86 19.57 19.16
CA LEU A 164 -20.52 20.87 19.17
C LEU A 164 -20.66 21.47 20.58
N GLU A 165 -21.01 20.66 21.56
CA GLU A 165 -21.11 21.08 22.98
C GLU A 165 -19.77 21.54 23.55
N SER A 166 -18.66 20.96 23.08
CA SER A 166 -17.30 21.30 23.51
C SER A 166 -16.67 22.51 22.82
N ILE A 167 -17.27 23.01 21.72
CA ILE A 167 -16.72 24.16 20.99
C ILE A 167 -16.90 25.42 21.88
N PRO A 168 -15.81 26.10 22.27
CA PRO A 168 -15.92 27.34 23.02
C PRO A 168 -16.57 28.42 22.15
N LYS A 169 -17.34 29.31 22.78
CA LYS A 169 -18.02 30.40 22.07
C LYS A 169 -17.00 31.21 21.24
N PRO A 170 -17.25 31.47 19.94
CA PRO A 170 -16.36 32.25 19.09
C PRO A 170 -16.02 33.60 19.73
N ARG A 171 -14.74 33.97 19.74
CA ARG A 171 -14.28 35.28 20.20
C ARG A 171 -13.90 36.12 18.99
N LEU A 172 -14.42 37.33 18.91
CA LEU A 172 -13.94 38.31 17.95
C LEU A 172 -12.60 38.87 18.48
N PRO A 173 -11.64 39.18 17.59
CA PRO A 173 -10.50 40.01 17.97
C PRO A 173 -11.05 41.35 18.48
N GLN A 174 -10.50 41.85 19.59
CA GLN A 174 -10.83 43.19 20.07
C GLN A 174 -10.23 44.18 19.08
N ASP A 175 -11.05 45.03 18.47
CA ASP A 175 -10.55 46.18 17.73
C ASP A 175 -9.75 47.05 18.70
N SER A 176 -8.43 47.09 18.52
CA SER A 176 -7.62 48.10 19.17
C SER A 176 -7.88 49.42 18.47
N ASP A 177 -8.94 50.11 18.91
CA ASP A 177 -9.11 51.54 18.63
C ASP A 177 -7.90 52.27 19.23
N GLN A 178 -6.96 52.58 18.35
CA GLN A 178 -5.81 53.42 18.60
C GLN A 178 -6.32 54.86 18.73
N GLU A 179 -6.78 55.22 19.93
CA GLU A 179 -7.16 56.57 20.31
C GLU A 179 -5.88 57.43 20.44
N SER A 180 -5.32 57.82 19.30
CA SER A 180 -4.33 58.90 19.20
C SER A 180 -5.07 60.23 19.23
N GLY A 181 -5.42 60.67 20.44
CA GLY A 181 -5.90 62.03 20.69
C GLY A 181 -4.75 63.02 20.56
N GLY A 182 -4.66 63.69 19.42
CA GLY A 182 -3.73 64.80 19.20
C GLY A 182 -4.10 66.01 20.06
N GLU A 183 -3.17 66.40 20.92
CA GLU A 183 -3.23 67.61 21.74
C GLU A 183 -2.93 68.84 20.84
N SER A 184 -3.96 69.67 20.60
CA SER A 184 -3.83 70.96 19.89
C SER A 184 -3.71 72.07 20.93
N SER A 185 -2.56 72.74 20.93
CA SER A 185 -2.21 73.88 21.76
C SER A 185 -2.98 75.16 21.39
N ASN A 186 -3.26 75.97 22.42
CA ASN A 186 -3.56 77.39 22.34
C ASN A 186 -2.62 78.10 23.33
#